data_AF-A0A534ATV7-F1
#
_entry.id   AF-A0A534ATV7-F1
#
_cell.length_a   1.000
_cell.length_b   1.000
_cell.length_c   1.000
_cell.angle_alpha   90.00
_cell.angle_beta   90.00
_cell.angle_gamma   90.00
#
_symmetry.space_group_name_H-M   'P 1'
#
loop_
_entity.id
_entity.type
_entity.pdbx_description
1 polymer ?
#
loop_
_entity_poly.entity_id
_entity_poly.type
_entity_poly.pdbx_seq_one_letter_code
_entity_poly.pdbx_strand_id
1 'polypeptide(L)'
;MRGYAHVIKEDPIDPQLLYLGTELGLSMSVDGGAHWAQYRGGHLPTVAVRDLAVQPRDSDLVIATHGRGIWIVDDITPLRKLTPELASQDAAFVSARPAQQRIEAQGGWANGAAAFVGDNPKDGAVVTYYQRTRHLFGKLKIEVLDASGAVIDELPASTRRGLNRVVWTMHRSPPHVPPAVQVAFAGTQGPRVPPGTYRIRMVRGDKTYDTQLTVGLDRRVKWTVADRKAQYDAAMKVYTLFNDESALFARISGLRAQVAEAGKGRAEKDPLHKKLADFDGKLDELRRRIVATKEGGAITGEERLREHTDQLYGALLSWEGPPSAYQIDNIAAMRAELSDIDAGFAALTARELPALNSLLQKEGLKTLTVPTPGADGQPDAGAHGGGGDIAGGRSELQNLRLWN
;
A
#
# COMPACT_ATOMS: atom_id res chain seq x y z
N MET A 1 11.91 38.49 8.74
CA MET A 1 11.20 38.50 7.43
C MET A 1 11.99 39.35 6.43
N ARG A 2 11.94 39.08 5.11
CA ARG A 2 12.64 39.86 4.07
C ARG A 2 11.71 40.13 2.88
N GLY A 3 11.91 41.24 2.17
CA GLY A 3 11.10 41.64 1.00
C GLY A 3 9.89 42.50 1.34
N TYR A 4 9.27 43.10 0.32
CA TYR A 4 8.04 43.89 0.46
C TYR A 4 6.85 42.97 0.71
N ALA A 5 5.97 43.37 1.63
CA ALA A 5 4.66 42.77 1.82
C ALA A 5 3.69 43.31 0.77
N HIS A 6 2.97 42.42 0.08
CA HIS A 6 1.95 42.80 -0.90
C HIS A 6 0.53 42.60 -0.37
N VAL A 7 0.32 41.52 0.39
CA VAL A 7 -1.00 41.13 0.87
C VAL A 7 -0.86 40.44 2.22
N ILE A 8 -1.73 40.79 3.15
CA ILE A 8 -1.94 40.03 4.38
C ILE A 8 -3.41 39.61 4.43
N LYS A 9 -3.66 38.37 4.82
CA LYS A 9 -5.00 37.81 4.94
C LYS A 9 -5.12 37.08 6.26
N GLU A 10 -6.16 37.39 7.02
CA GLU A 10 -6.57 36.64 8.20
C GLU A 10 -7.40 35.43 7.79
N ASP A 11 -7.24 34.32 8.50
CA ASP A 11 -8.12 33.17 8.35
C ASP A 11 -9.54 33.49 8.83
N PRO A 12 -10.60 33.11 8.09
CA PRO A 12 -11.97 33.46 8.44
C PRO A 12 -12.52 32.72 9.67
N ILE A 13 -11.81 31.75 10.23
CA ILE A 13 -12.24 30.95 11.39
C ILE A 13 -11.33 31.20 12.60
N ASP A 14 -10.01 31.24 12.39
CA ASP A 14 -9.02 31.47 13.45
C ASP A 14 -8.30 32.81 13.27
N PRO A 15 -8.62 33.85 14.05
CA PRO A 15 -8.01 35.18 13.90
C PRO A 15 -6.52 35.20 14.26
N GLN A 16 -5.97 34.16 14.89
CA GLN A 16 -4.52 34.05 15.15
C GLN A 16 -3.76 33.53 13.92
N LEU A 17 -4.46 32.92 12.96
CA LEU A 17 -3.87 32.38 11.75
C LEU A 17 -3.82 33.44 10.65
N LEU A 18 -2.61 33.91 10.35
CA LEU A 18 -2.37 34.96 9.35
C LEU A 18 -1.52 34.43 8.18
N TYR A 19 -1.85 34.88 6.97
CA TYR A 19 -1.14 34.58 5.74
C TYR A 19 -0.57 35.87 5.14
N LEU A 20 0.72 35.88 4.82
CA LEU A 20 1.43 37.05 4.33
C LEU A 20 2.15 36.74 3.03
N GLY A 21 1.69 37.36 1.95
CA GLY A 21 2.31 37.33 0.63
C GLY A 21 3.38 38.40 0.49
N THR A 22 4.57 38.00 0.07
CA THR A 22 5.73 38.88 -0.13
C THR A 22 6.34 38.70 -1.52
N GLU A 23 7.30 39.55 -1.88
CA GLU A 23 8.17 39.37 -3.06
C GLU A 23 8.90 38.01 -3.08
N LEU A 24 9.06 37.34 -1.93
CA LEU A 24 9.82 36.10 -1.77
C LEU A 24 8.94 34.88 -1.44
N GLY A 25 7.62 34.99 -1.66
CA GLY A 25 6.67 33.91 -1.45
C GLY A 25 5.72 34.15 -0.28
N LEU A 26 5.11 33.05 0.17
CA LEU A 26 4.13 33.03 1.26
C LEU A 26 4.80 32.78 2.61
N SER A 27 4.38 33.52 3.63
CA SER A 27 4.66 33.24 5.04
C SER A 27 3.35 33.11 5.82
N MET A 28 3.38 32.35 6.90
CA MET A 28 2.22 32.08 7.76
C MET A 28 2.58 32.31 9.22
N SER A 29 1.60 32.73 10.00
CA SER A 29 1.69 32.88 11.46
C SER A 29 0.51 32.13 12.08
N VAL A 30 0.73 31.45 13.21
CA VAL A 30 -0.32 30.77 14.00
C VAL A 30 -0.56 31.47 15.35
N ASP A 31 0.07 32.61 15.60
CA ASP A 31 0.06 33.33 16.88
C ASP A 31 -0.16 34.85 16.71
N GLY A 32 -1.02 35.23 15.77
CA GLY A 32 -1.42 36.63 15.58
C GLY A 32 -0.33 37.54 15.03
N GLY A 33 0.74 36.96 14.45
CA GLY A 33 1.83 37.68 13.79
C GLY A 33 3.04 37.90 14.68
N ALA A 34 3.07 37.33 15.89
CA ALA A 34 4.25 37.36 16.74
C ALA A 34 5.42 36.60 16.10
N HIS A 35 5.13 35.49 15.42
CA HIS A 35 6.13 34.70 14.71
C HIS A 35 5.65 34.30 13.32
N TRP A 36 6.59 34.32 12.36
CA TRP A 36 6.30 34.05 10.95
C TRP A 36 7.18 32.94 10.40
N ALA A 37 6.56 32.04 9.64
CA ALA A 37 7.20 30.91 9.01
C ALA A 37 6.97 30.93 7.50
N GLN A 38 8.04 30.78 6.72
CA GLN A 38 7.90 30.74 5.27
C GLN A 38 7.33 29.39 4.82
N TYR A 39 6.28 29.44 3.99
CA TYR A 39 5.70 28.26 3.38
C TYR A 39 6.69 27.66 2.36
N ARG A 40 6.96 26.37 2.49
CA ARG A 40 7.89 25.60 1.63
C ARG A 40 7.24 24.35 1.04
N GLY A 41 5.91 24.23 1.14
CA GLY A 41 5.16 23.11 0.59
C GLY A 41 4.97 23.22 -0.92
N GLY A 42 4.68 22.09 -1.57
CA GLY A 42 4.29 22.02 -2.99
C GLY A 42 5.31 22.57 -3.99
N HIS A 43 6.60 22.67 -3.63
CA HIS A 43 7.63 23.27 -4.50
C HIS A 43 7.33 24.71 -4.97
N LEU A 44 6.56 25.48 -4.19
CA LEU A 44 6.29 26.88 -4.48
C LEU A 44 7.63 27.63 -4.68
N PRO A 45 7.90 28.18 -5.88
CA PRO A 45 9.16 28.88 -6.14
C PRO A 45 9.23 30.18 -5.34
N THR A 46 10.43 30.74 -5.22
CA THR A 46 10.60 32.12 -4.73
C THR A 46 9.98 33.08 -5.76
N VAL A 47 8.74 33.48 -5.53
CA VAL A 47 7.95 34.35 -6.43
C VAL A 47 7.10 35.31 -5.62
N ALA A 48 6.83 36.49 -6.17
CA ALA A 48 5.95 37.45 -5.54
C ALA A 48 4.52 36.89 -5.42
N VAL A 49 3.99 36.87 -4.20
CA VAL A 49 2.59 36.55 -3.91
C VAL A 49 1.83 37.87 -3.82
N ARG A 50 0.88 38.08 -4.74
CA ARG A 50 0.19 39.36 -4.91
C ARG A 50 -1.21 39.37 -4.32
N ASP A 51 -1.85 38.21 -4.23
CA ASP A 51 -3.17 38.08 -3.60
C ASP A 51 -3.37 36.69 -2.97
N LEU A 52 -4.29 36.61 -2.00
CA LEU A 52 -4.61 35.43 -1.21
C LEU A 52 -6.11 35.34 -0.98
N ALA A 53 -6.68 34.15 -1.18
CA ALA A 53 -8.08 33.86 -0.87
C ALA A 53 -8.21 32.55 -0.10
N VAL A 54 -9.01 32.55 0.97
CA VAL A 54 -9.38 31.33 1.70
C VAL A 54 -10.71 30.84 1.15
N GLN A 55 -10.73 29.61 0.61
CA GLN A 55 -11.93 28.95 0.13
C GLN A 55 -12.66 28.30 1.33
N PRO A 56 -13.89 28.73 1.69
CA PRO A 56 -14.51 28.30 2.95
C PRO A 56 -14.96 26.84 3.00
N ARG A 57 -15.44 26.29 1.87
CA ARG A 57 -16.02 24.93 1.79
C ARG A 57 -14.98 23.85 2.09
N ASP A 58 -13.81 23.96 1.49
CA ASP A 58 -12.75 22.95 1.57
C ASP A 58 -11.67 23.35 2.61
N SER A 59 -11.67 24.63 3.00
CA SER A 59 -10.60 25.28 3.76
C SER A 59 -9.28 25.19 3.03
N ASP A 60 -9.24 25.66 1.79
CA ASP A 60 -8.02 25.72 0.99
C ASP A 60 -7.53 27.17 0.91
N LEU A 61 -6.22 27.36 0.89
CA LEU A 61 -5.62 28.67 0.63
C LEU A 61 -5.20 28.78 -0.82
N VAL A 62 -5.86 29.67 -1.55
CA VAL A 62 -5.53 30.02 -2.94
C VAL A 62 -4.53 31.14 -2.95
N ILE A 63 -3.43 30.94 -3.67
CA ILE A 63 -2.28 31.85 -3.77
C ILE A 63 -2.19 32.36 -5.20
N ALA A 64 -2.34 33.67 -5.39
CA ALA A 64 -2.10 34.33 -6.68
C ALA A 64 -0.65 34.83 -6.74
N THR A 65 0.12 34.29 -7.68
CA THR A 65 1.54 34.63 -7.85
C THR A 65 1.75 35.52 -9.07
N HIS A 66 2.83 36.31 -9.05
CA HIS A 66 3.25 37.09 -10.20
C HIS A 66 3.94 36.20 -11.25
N GLY A 67 3.27 35.94 -12.37
CA GLY A 67 3.85 35.24 -13.53
C GLY A 67 4.00 33.71 -13.39
N ARG A 68 3.47 33.11 -12.30
CA ARG A 68 3.51 31.64 -12.06
C ARG A 68 2.13 31.04 -11.76
N GLY A 69 1.05 31.75 -12.07
CA GLY A 69 -0.32 31.25 -11.97
C GLY A 69 -0.85 31.14 -10.53
N ILE A 70 -1.81 30.24 -10.35
CA ILE A 70 -2.50 29.97 -9.08
C ILE A 70 -1.91 28.72 -8.43
N TRP A 71 -1.66 28.81 -7.13
CA TRP A 71 -1.22 27.70 -6.30
C TRP A 71 -2.25 27.47 -5.19
N ILE A 72 -2.44 26.22 -4.79
CA ILE A 72 -3.40 25.86 -3.74
C ILE A 72 -2.65 25.14 -2.62
N VAL A 73 -2.87 25.58 -1.39
CA VAL A 73 -2.55 24.80 -0.18
C VAL A 73 -3.82 24.09 0.24
N ASP A 74 -3.89 22.80 -0.06
CA ASP A 74 -5.02 21.96 0.32
C ASP A 74 -5.13 21.88 1.84
N ASP A 75 -6.34 22.04 2.37
CA ASP A 75 -6.70 21.90 3.77
C ASP A 75 -5.79 22.66 4.76
N ILE A 76 -6.08 23.91 5.03
CA ILE A 76 -5.43 24.71 6.08
C ILE A 76 -5.94 24.44 7.50
N THR A 77 -6.92 23.54 7.72
CA THR A 77 -7.40 23.28 9.10
C THR A 77 -6.39 22.76 10.09
N PRO A 78 -5.33 22.00 9.72
CA PRO A 78 -4.30 21.64 10.68
C PRO A 78 -3.58 22.87 11.25
N LEU A 79 -3.47 23.96 10.48
CA LEU A 79 -2.83 25.19 10.95
C LEU A 79 -3.65 25.83 12.08
N ARG A 80 -4.98 25.86 11.94
CA ARG A 80 -5.92 26.36 12.97
C ARG A 80 -5.87 25.57 14.28
N LYS A 81 -5.31 24.36 14.26
CA LYS A 81 -5.19 23.48 15.43
C LYS A 81 -3.78 23.48 16.03
N LEU A 82 -2.82 24.17 15.41
CA LEU A 82 -1.46 24.25 15.90
C LEU A 82 -1.33 25.34 16.98
N THR A 83 -1.97 25.11 18.13
CA THR A 83 -1.89 26.03 19.27
C THR A 83 -0.53 25.92 19.98
N PRO A 84 -0.14 26.91 20.80
CA PRO A 84 1.08 26.83 21.61
C PRO A 84 1.16 25.56 22.47
N GLU A 85 0.02 25.10 23.01
CA GLU A 85 -0.06 23.88 23.81
C GLU A 85 0.28 22.65 22.96
N LEU A 86 -0.26 22.53 21.74
CA LEU A 86 0.06 21.43 20.83
C LEU A 86 1.53 21.48 20.38
N ALA A 87 2.04 22.68 20.07
CA ALA A 87 3.43 22.89 19.67
C ALA A 87 4.45 22.54 20.78
N SER A 88 4.02 22.59 22.04
CA SER A 88 4.87 22.20 23.18
C SER A 88 5.08 20.69 23.30
N GLN A 89 4.16 19.88 22.76
CA GLN A 89 4.20 18.41 22.80
C GLN A 89 5.31 17.87 21.90
N ASP A 90 5.90 16.72 22.25
CA ASP A 90 6.98 16.12 21.45
C ASP A 90 6.51 15.74 20.04
N ALA A 91 5.33 15.14 19.95
CA ALA A 91 4.61 14.89 18.70
C ALA A 91 3.10 14.82 18.98
N ALA A 92 2.27 15.11 17.98
CA ALA A 92 0.81 15.02 18.10
C ALA A 92 0.15 14.85 16.73
N PHE A 93 -0.98 14.16 16.67
CA PHE A 93 -1.87 14.26 15.52
C PHE A 93 -2.62 15.59 15.57
N VAL A 94 -2.71 16.27 14.43
CA VAL A 94 -3.31 17.59 14.32
C VAL A 94 -4.65 17.52 13.59
N SER A 95 -4.70 16.73 12.51
CA SER A 95 -5.96 16.39 11.87
C SER A 95 -5.91 14.99 11.24
N ALA A 96 -7.06 14.34 11.29
CA ALA A 96 -7.40 13.17 10.50
C ALA A 96 -8.85 13.39 10.03
N ARG A 97 -9.02 14.19 8.98
CA ARG A 97 -10.35 14.52 8.48
C ARG A 97 -11.03 13.25 7.96
N PRO A 98 -12.36 13.14 8.09
CA PRO A 98 -13.09 12.08 7.40
C PRO A 98 -12.73 12.05 5.91
N ALA A 99 -12.28 10.90 5.43
CA ALA A 99 -11.90 10.69 4.05
C ALA A 99 -13.03 9.99 3.31
N GLN A 100 -13.29 10.41 2.08
CA GLN A 100 -14.23 9.69 1.21
C GLN A 100 -13.46 8.84 0.23
N GLN A 101 -13.92 7.60 0.08
CA GLN A 101 -13.48 6.68 -0.94
C GLN A 101 -14.05 7.10 -2.29
N ARG A 102 -13.38 8.05 -2.95
CA ARG A 102 -13.87 8.60 -4.20
C ARG A 102 -13.72 7.59 -5.33
N ILE A 103 -14.68 7.62 -6.25
CA ILE A 103 -14.59 6.94 -7.54
C ILE A 103 -13.86 7.84 -8.51
N GLU A 104 -12.76 7.37 -9.08
CA GLU A 104 -12.07 8.12 -10.13
C GLU A 104 -12.99 8.33 -11.33
N ALA A 105 -13.00 9.55 -11.86
CA ALA A 105 -13.70 9.87 -13.10
C ALA A 105 -12.65 10.26 -14.14
N GLN A 106 -12.77 9.71 -15.34
CA GLN A 106 -11.93 10.16 -16.44
C GLN A 106 -12.48 11.46 -17.02
N GLY A 107 -11.60 12.45 -17.16
CA GLY A 107 -11.91 13.71 -17.82
C GLY A 107 -12.14 13.51 -19.33
N GLY A 108 -12.84 14.45 -19.96
CA GLY A 108 -12.99 14.48 -21.41
C GLY A 108 -11.72 14.93 -22.14
N TRP A 109 -11.68 14.69 -23.45
CA TRP A 109 -10.60 15.16 -24.32
C TRP A 109 -10.70 16.68 -24.51
N ALA A 110 -9.58 17.38 -24.34
CA ALA A 110 -9.50 18.80 -24.67
C ALA A 110 -9.42 18.98 -26.19
N ASN A 111 -10.50 19.45 -26.81
CA ASN A 111 -10.58 19.67 -28.27
C ASN A 111 -10.07 21.07 -28.71
N GLY A 112 -9.39 21.80 -27.83
CA GLY A 112 -8.88 23.15 -28.09
C GLY A 112 -7.40 23.19 -28.48
N ALA A 113 -6.91 24.37 -28.86
CA ALA A 113 -5.49 24.58 -29.21
C ALA A 113 -4.52 24.46 -28.01
N ALA A 114 -5.03 24.43 -26.78
CA ALA A 114 -4.27 24.19 -25.56
C ALA A 114 -5.16 23.53 -24.48
N ALA A 115 -4.53 22.72 -23.62
CA ALA A 115 -5.15 22.13 -22.44
C ALA A 115 -4.36 22.53 -21.19
N PHE A 116 -5.04 23.11 -20.20
CA PHE A 116 -4.47 23.41 -18.90
C PHE A 116 -5.11 22.46 -17.89
N VAL A 117 -4.34 21.48 -17.43
CA VAL A 117 -4.79 20.49 -16.45
C VAL A 117 -3.96 20.69 -15.18
N GLY A 118 -4.64 20.80 -14.04
CA GLY A 118 -4.00 20.76 -12.73
C GLY A 118 -4.03 19.35 -12.16
N ASP A 119 -3.15 19.06 -11.22
CA ASP A 119 -3.16 17.78 -10.52
C ASP A 119 -4.45 17.62 -9.70
N ASN A 120 -5.01 16.42 -9.72
CA ASN A 120 -6.08 16.06 -8.80
C ASN A 120 -5.56 16.03 -7.36
N PRO A 121 -6.43 16.28 -6.36
CA PRO A 121 -6.08 16.05 -4.97
C PRO A 121 -5.64 14.59 -4.79
N LYS A 122 -4.74 14.34 -3.84
CA LYS A 122 -4.23 12.98 -3.56
C LYS A 122 -5.41 12.04 -3.28
N ASP A 123 -5.44 10.88 -3.96
CA ASP A 123 -6.42 9.83 -3.68
C ASP A 123 -6.01 9.08 -2.41
N GLY A 124 -6.69 9.39 -1.31
CA GLY A 124 -6.33 8.85 0.00
C GLY A 124 -6.81 9.69 1.17
N ALA A 125 -6.70 9.12 2.35
CA ALA A 125 -6.91 9.83 3.60
C ALA A 125 -5.63 10.54 4.03
N VAL A 126 -5.67 11.87 4.11
CA VAL A 126 -4.54 12.69 4.56
C VAL A 126 -4.51 12.72 6.08
N VAL A 127 -3.43 12.21 6.65
CA VAL A 127 -3.16 12.29 8.09
C VAL A 127 -2.10 13.36 8.32
N THR A 128 -2.45 14.37 9.12
CA THR A 128 -1.54 15.46 9.47
C THR A 128 -1.08 15.34 10.92
N TYR A 129 0.23 15.37 11.13
CA TYR A 129 0.85 15.27 12.45
C TYR A 129 1.97 16.30 12.62
N TYR A 130 2.18 16.70 13.86
CA TYR A 130 3.22 17.63 14.30
C TYR A 130 4.37 16.87 14.97
N GLN A 131 5.59 17.34 14.73
CA GLN A 131 6.79 16.92 15.45
C GLN A 131 7.58 18.13 15.91
N ARG A 132 7.80 18.25 17.23
CA ARG A 132 8.54 19.39 17.79
C ARG A 132 10.01 19.40 17.42
N THR A 133 10.59 18.22 17.28
CA THR A 133 12.01 18.05 16.93
C THR A 133 12.16 17.05 15.79
N ARG A 134 13.23 17.22 15.00
CA ARG A 134 13.62 16.26 13.98
C ARG A 134 13.89 14.91 14.64
N HIS A 135 13.29 13.84 14.13
CA HIS A 135 13.55 12.49 14.59
C HIS A 135 14.89 12.00 14.05
N LEU A 136 15.82 11.63 14.93
CA LEU A 136 17.17 11.21 14.55
C LEU A 136 17.46 9.73 14.86
N PHE A 137 16.85 9.18 15.92
CA PHE A 137 17.18 7.85 16.43
C PHE A 137 15.91 7.11 16.91
N GLY A 138 15.92 5.79 16.79
CA GLY A 138 14.81 4.93 17.19
C GLY A 138 13.74 4.78 16.11
N LYS A 139 12.74 3.95 16.40
CA LYS A 139 11.64 3.66 15.48
C LYS A 139 10.78 4.90 15.24
N LEU A 140 10.40 5.14 13.99
CA LEU A 140 9.39 6.12 13.62
C LEU A 140 8.54 5.54 12.49
N LYS A 141 7.29 5.24 12.80
CA LYS A 141 6.32 4.72 11.82
C LYS A 141 4.91 5.13 12.18
N ILE A 142 4.02 5.09 11.19
CA ILE A 142 2.58 5.28 11.38
C ILE A 142 1.89 3.98 10.99
N GLU A 143 1.12 3.41 11.90
CA GLU A 143 0.34 2.20 11.69
C GLU A 143 -1.13 2.57 11.52
N VAL A 144 -1.83 1.88 10.63
CA VAL A 144 -3.28 1.94 10.49
C VAL A 144 -3.86 0.67 11.07
N LEU A 145 -4.78 0.82 12.02
CA LEU A 145 -5.41 -0.29 12.71
C LEU A 145 -6.91 -0.30 12.44
N ASP A 146 -7.46 -1.50 12.23
CA ASP A 146 -8.91 -1.67 12.14
C ASP A 146 -9.58 -1.73 13.53
N ALA A 147 -10.90 -1.91 13.54
CA ALA A 147 -11.69 -1.94 14.77
C ALA A 147 -11.31 -3.10 15.73
N SER A 148 -10.67 -4.16 15.23
CA SER A 148 -10.18 -5.27 16.05
C SER A 148 -8.82 -4.97 16.70
N GLY A 149 -8.13 -3.92 16.25
CA GLY A 149 -6.76 -3.59 16.66
C GLY A 149 -5.69 -4.29 15.84
N ALA A 150 -6.04 -4.98 14.75
CA ALA A 150 -5.08 -5.51 13.80
C ALA A 150 -4.48 -4.37 12.96
N VAL A 151 -3.16 -4.39 12.74
CA VAL A 151 -2.48 -3.49 11.81
C VAL A 151 -2.81 -3.94 10.38
N ILE A 152 -3.35 -3.03 9.57
CA ILE A 152 -3.79 -3.31 8.20
C ILE A 152 -2.94 -2.62 7.15
N ASP A 153 -2.19 -1.60 7.56
CA ASP A 153 -1.22 -0.89 6.73
C ASP A 153 -0.17 -0.20 7.61
N GLU A 154 1.03 0.00 7.07
CA GLU A 154 2.12 0.75 7.70
C GLU A 154 2.58 1.86 6.75
N LEU A 155 2.49 3.10 7.22
CA LEU A 155 2.79 4.30 6.45
C LEU A 155 4.15 4.88 6.83
N PRO A 156 4.89 5.44 5.84
CA PRO A 156 6.13 6.12 6.12
C PRO A 156 5.87 7.38 6.95
N ALA A 157 6.69 7.58 7.97
CA ALA A 157 6.68 8.79 8.78
C ALA A 157 7.91 9.65 8.48
N SER A 158 7.68 10.93 8.15
CA SER A 158 8.72 11.92 7.92
C SER A 158 9.51 12.14 9.19
N THR A 159 10.83 12.19 9.08
CA THR A 159 11.69 12.52 10.24
C THR A 159 11.76 14.03 10.52
N ARG A 160 11.10 14.86 9.70
CA ARG A 160 11.25 16.32 9.73
C ARG A 160 10.46 16.97 10.88
N ARG A 161 11.05 18.04 11.42
CA ARG A 161 10.40 18.93 12.38
C ARG A 161 9.25 19.71 11.74
N GLY A 162 8.19 19.97 12.50
CA GLY A 162 7.03 20.76 12.09
C GLY A 162 5.82 19.91 11.74
N LEU A 163 4.92 20.48 10.94
CA LEU A 163 3.77 19.75 10.42
C LEU A 163 4.19 18.89 9.23
N ASN A 164 3.77 17.63 9.28
CA ASN A 164 4.01 16.61 8.28
C ASN A 164 2.67 16.00 7.86
N ARG A 165 2.57 15.63 6.58
CA ARG A 165 1.42 14.92 6.02
C ARG A 165 1.86 13.58 5.49
N VAL A 166 1.05 12.56 5.75
CA VAL A 166 1.15 11.27 5.08
C VAL A 166 -0.23 10.93 4.50
N VAL A 167 -0.24 10.30 3.33
CA VAL A 167 -1.46 9.88 2.67
C VAL A 167 -1.58 8.37 2.84
N TRP A 168 -2.70 7.93 3.42
CA TRP A 168 -3.08 6.54 3.40
C TRP A 168 -3.97 6.29 2.19
N THR A 169 -3.60 5.35 1.32
CA THR A 169 -4.38 5.00 0.12
C THR A 169 -5.72 4.32 0.46
N MET A 170 -5.99 4.03 1.74
CA MET A 170 -7.17 3.29 2.21
C MET A 170 -7.22 1.86 1.67
N HIS A 171 -6.07 1.29 1.30
CA HIS A 171 -5.91 -0.11 0.96
C HIS A 171 -5.20 -0.84 2.09
N ARG A 172 -5.39 -2.16 2.17
CA ARG A 172 -4.49 -3.01 2.94
C ARG A 172 -3.20 -3.25 2.16
N SER A 173 -2.20 -3.83 2.84
CA SER A 173 -1.05 -4.40 2.15
C SER A 173 -1.49 -5.46 1.11
N PRO A 174 -0.79 -5.59 -0.04
CA PRO A 174 -1.10 -6.58 -1.06
C PRO A 174 -1.03 -8.03 -0.56
N PRO A 175 -1.69 -8.99 -1.24
CA PRO A 175 -1.49 -10.41 -0.95
C PRO A 175 -0.08 -10.86 -1.38
N HIS A 176 0.37 -11.98 -0.83
CA HIS A 176 1.51 -12.70 -1.39
C HIS A 176 1.05 -13.45 -2.62
N VAL A 177 1.74 -13.26 -3.74
CA VAL A 177 1.42 -13.91 -5.01
C VAL A 177 2.55 -14.87 -5.40
N PRO A 178 2.24 -16.10 -5.86
CA PRO A 178 3.26 -17.02 -6.33
C PRO A 178 4.08 -16.39 -7.47
N PRO A 179 5.41 -16.55 -7.48
CA PRO A 179 6.23 -16.06 -8.58
C PRO A 179 5.94 -16.87 -9.86
N ALA A 180 5.72 -16.15 -10.96
CA ALA A 180 5.44 -16.71 -12.27
C ALA A 180 6.13 -15.87 -13.36
N VAL A 181 6.13 -16.37 -14.60
CA VAL A 181 6.68 -15.65 -15.75
C VAL A 181 5.90 -14.37 -16.09
N GLN A 182 4.62 -14.30 -15.69
CA GLN A 182 3.76 -13.13 -15.90
C GLN A 182 3.48 -12.40 -14.58
N VAL A 183 3.36 -11.08 -14.63
CA VAL A 183 2.96 -10.26 -13.48
C VAL A 183 1.45 -10.39 -13.25
N ALA A 184 1.05 -10.66 -12.01
CA ALA A 184 -0.32 -10.59 -11.54
C ALA A 184 -0.58 -9.15 -11.10
N PHE A 185 -1.15 -8.35 -12.00
CA PHE A 185 -1.27 -6.91 -11.78
C PHE A 185 -2.25 -6.61 -10.64
N ALA A 186 -3.36 -7.34 -10.55
CA ALA A 186 -4.32 -7.10 -9.47
C ALA A 186 -3.72 -7.49 -8.12
N GLY A 187 -2.97 -8.58 -8.05
CA GLY A 187 -2.25 -9.04 -6.86
C GLY A 187 -1.16 -8.07 -6.36
N THR A 188 -0.77 -7.05 -7.14
CA THR A 188 0.14 -5.99 -6.66
C THR A 188 -0.53 -4.98 -5.72
N GLN A 189 -1.86 -5.04 -5.57
CA GLN A 189 -2.63 -4.12 -4.75
C GLN A 189 -3.44 -4.88 -3.70
N GLY A 190 -3.48 -4.37 -2.46
CA GLY A 190 -4.39 -4.89 -1.45
C GLY A 190 -5.82 -4.40 -1.71
N PRO A 191 -6.84 -5.02 -1.11
CA PRO A 191 -8.21 -4.56 -1.25
C PRO A 191 -8.41 -3.24 -0.50
N ARG A 192 -9.24 -2.35 -1.06
CA ARG A 192 -9.65 -1.11 -0.40
C ARG A 192 -10.48 -1.43 0.83
N VAL A 193 -10.17 -0.83 1.97
CA VAL A 193 -10.82 -1.15 3.25
C VAL A 193 -12.29 -0.73 3.24
N PRO A 194 -13.19 -1.37 4.00
CA PRO A 194 -14.58 -0.95 4.07
C PRO A 194 -14.73 0.44 4.72
N PRO A 195 -15.83 1.18 4.44
CA PRO A 195 -16.16 2.38 5.21
C PRO A 195 -16.27 2.07 6.70
N GLY A 196 -15.70 2.92 7.55
CA GLY A 196 -15.60 2.68 8.98
C GLY A 196 -14.67 3.65 9.70
N THR A 197 -14.46 3.42 10.99
CA THR A 197 -13.49 4.20 11.78
C THR A 197 -12.23 3.37 12.00
N TYR A 198 -11.09 3.95 11.66
CA TYR A 198 -9.76 3.38 11.78
C TYR A 198 -8.95 4.14 12.81
N ARG A 199 -8.11 3.43 13.55
CA ARG A 199 -7.17 4.05 14.48
C ARG A 199 -5.84 4.25 13.76
N ILE A 200 -5.34 5.48 13.76
CA ILE A 200 -4.01 5.79 13.23
C ILE A 200 -3.09 5.96 14.42
N ARG A 201 -2.02 5.16 14.45
CA ARG A 201 -1.04 5.16 15.54
C ARG A 201 0.31 5.60 15.03
N MET A 202 0.90 6.62 15.61
CA MET A 202 2.30 6.97 15.41
C MET A 202 3.14 6.36 16.52
N VAL A 203 4.13 5.56 16.16
CA VAL A 203 5.16 5.03 17.07
C VAL A 203 6.41 5.88 16.90
N ARG A 204 6.88 6.51 17.98
CA ARG A 204 8.11 7.33 18.02
C ARG A 204 8.96 6.94 19.23
N GLY A 205 10.04 6.19 18.99
CA GLY A 205 10.79 5.53 20.06
C GLY A 205 9.87 4.59 20.84
N ASP A 206 9.77 4.80 22.15
CA ASP A 206 8.91 4.01 23.05
C ASP A 206 7.54 4.66 23.29
N LYS A 207 7.25 5.79 22.65
CA LYS A 207 5.98 6.51 22.78
C LYS A 207 5.05 6.21 21.62
N THR A 208 3.77 6.10 21.94
CA THR A 208 2.69 5.95 20.96
C THR A 208 1.73 7.13 21.06
N TYR A 209 1.26 7.58 19.91
CA TYR A 209 0.24 8.61 19.78
C TYR A 209 -0.85 8.03 18.88
N ASP A 210 -2.12 8.21 19.24
CA ASP A 210 -3.24 7.65 18.49
C ASP A 210 -4.21 8.76 18.08
N THR A 211 -4.84 8.58 16.93
CA THR A 211 -6.00 9.37 16.49
C THR A 211 -7.00 8.47 15.78
N GLN A 212 -8.19 8.98 15.52
CA GLN A 212 -9.21 8.29 14.74
C GLN A 212 -9.39 8.95 13.39
N LEU A 213 -9.59 8.11 12.36
CA LEU A 213 -9.88 8.51 11.01
C LEU A 213 -11.14 7.78 10.54
N THR A 214 -12.14 8.54 10.10
CA THR A 214 -13.35 7.96 9.52
C THR A 214 -13.21 7.88 8.00
N VAL A 215 -13.44 6.71 7.44
CA VAL A 215 -13.51 6.45 6.00
C VAL A 215 -14.98 6.28 5.62
N GLY A 216 -15.45 7.08 4.67
CA GLY A 216 -16.80 7.08 4.16
C GLY A 216 -16.88 6.73 2.69
N LEU A 217 -18.09 6.40 2.24
CA LEU A 217 -18.41 6.20 0.83
C LEU A 217 -18.29 7.49 0.00
N ASP A 218 -18.07 7.35 -1.31
CA ASP A 218 -18.32 8.43 -2.26
C ASP A 218 -19.79 8.87 -2.18
N ARG A 219 -20.05 10.18 -2.18
CA ARG A 219 -21.43 10.71 -2.14
C ARG A 219 -22.28 10.35 -3.37
N ARG A 220 -21.64 9.93 -4.47
CA ARG A 220 -22.30 9.60 -5.74
C ARG A 220 -22.76 8.14 -5.80
N VAL A 221 -22.27 7.26 -4.91
CA VAL A 221 -22.64 5.85 -4.94
C VAL A 221 -24.04 5.61 -4.40
N LYS A 222 -24.69 4.58 -4.94
CA LYS A 222 -26.05 4.15 -4.52
C LYS A 222 -26.04 2.89 -3.66
N TRP A 223 -24.91 2.20 -3.56
CA TRP A 223 -24.75 1.00 -2.73
C TRP A 223 -24.49 1.36 -1.27
N THR A 224 -24.80 0.41 -0.38
CA THR A 224 -24.72 0.55 1.07
C THR A 224 -23.34 0.17 1.61
N VAL A 225 -23.09 0.49 2.89
CA VAL A 225 -21.89 0.00 3.60
C VAL A 225 -21.88 -1.53 3.69
N ALA A 226 -23.06 -2.17 3.77
CA ALA A 226 -23.18 -3.63 3.77
C ALA A 226 -22.74 -4.23 2.42
N ASP A 227 -23.09 -3.58 1.30
CA ASP A 227 -22.66 -4.00 -0.03
C ASP A 227 -21.14 -3.89 -0.19
N ARG A 228 -20.54 -2.77 0.28
CA ARG A 228 -19.07 -2.65 0.32
C ARG A 228 -18.43 -3.73 1.16
N LYS A 229 -19.02 -4.06 2.30
CA LYS A 229 -18.52 -5.13 3.16
C LYS A 229 -18.59 -6.47 2.43
N ALA A 230 -19.67 -6.80 1.75
CA ALA A 230 -19.81 -8.04 1.00
C ALA A 230 -18.77 -8.14 -0.14
N GLN A 231 -18.52 -7.06 -0.87
CA GLN A 231 -17.47 -6.98 -1.89
C GLN A 231 -16.08 -7.17 -1.28
N TYR A 232 -15.80 -6.48 -0.18
CA TYR A 232 -14.54 -6.58 0.53
C TYR A 232 -14.31 -8.00 1.06
N ASP A 233 -15.31 -8.62 1.67
CA ASP A 233 -15.25 -9.99 2.17
C ASP A 233 -14.98 -11.00 1.02
N ALA A 234 -15.56 -10.77 -0.16
CA ALA A 234 -15.28 -11.57 -1.35
C ALA A 234 -13.83 -11.37 -1.85
N ALA A 235 -13.37 -10.12 -1.94
CA ALA A 235 -11.97 -9.82 -2.28
C ALA A 235 -11.00 -10.45 -1.28
N MET A 236 -11.32 -10.46 0.01
CA MET A 236 -10.50 -11.09 1.05
C MET A 236 -10.43 -12.63 0.93
N LYS A 237 -11.46 -13.29 0.39
CA LYS A 237 -11.38 -14.73 0.09
C LYS A 237 -10.36 -15.02 -1.01
N VAL A 238 -10.30 -14.16 -2.04
CA VAL A 238 -9.32 -14.27 -3.14
C VAL A 238 -7.92 -13.84 -2.68
N TYR A 239 -7.82 -12.80 -1.84
CA TYR A 239 -6.58 -12.42 -1.14
C TYR A 239 -6.00 -13.61 -0.37
N THR A 240 -6.83 -14.31 0.40
CA THR A 240 -6.41 -15.49 1.15
C THR A 240 -6.03 -16.63 0.21
N LEU A 241 -6.76 -16.80 -0.89
CA LEU A 241 -6.43 -17.80 -1.91
C LEU A 241 -5.03 -17.57 -2.51
N PHE A 242 -4.66 -16.33 -2.83
CA PHE A 242 -3.29 -16.00 -3.27
C PHE A 242 -2.21 -16.37 -2.24
N ASN A 243 -2.46 -16.09 -0.96
CA ASN A 243 -1.54 -16.47 0.11
C ASN A 243 -1.42 -18.00 0.23
N ASP A 244 -2.55 -18.72 0.13
CA ASP A 244 -2.61 -20.18 0.17
C ASP A 244 -1.86 -20.79 -1.03
N GLU A 245 -2.06 -20.25 -2.24
CA GLU A 245 -1.31 -20.61 -3.46
C GLU A 245 0.20 -20.39 -3.27
N SER A 246 0.60 -19.25 -2.71
CA SER A 246 2.00 -18.90 -2.46
C SER A 246 2.65 -19.87 -1.48
N ALA A 247 1.96 -20.19 -0.39
CA ALA A 247 2.45 -21.14 0.61
C ALA A 247 2.61 -22.55 0.01
N LEU A 248 1.65 -23.02 -0.79
CA LEU A 248 1.75 -24.31 -1.47
C LEU A 248 2.89 -24.32 -2.50
N PHE A 249 2.98 -23.27 -3.32
CA PHE A 249 4.06 -23.11 -4.29
C PHE A 249 5.44 -23.13 -3.62
N ALA A 250 5.60 -22.43 -2.49
CA ALA A 250 6.83 -22.40 -1.71
C ALA A 250 7.22 -23.78 -1.16
N ARG A 251 6.25 -24.55 -0.63
CA ARG A 251 6.47 -25.93 -0.16
C ARG A 251 6.94 -26.85 -1.28
N ILE A 252 6.26 -26.81 -2.43
CA ILE A 252 6.61 -27.62 -3.61
C ILE A 252 8.00 -27.22 -4.10
N SER A 253 8.24 -25.93 -4.33
CA SER A 253 9.52 -25.42 -4.87
C SER A 253 10.69 -25.65 -3.91
N GLY A 254 10.47 -25.49 -2.60
CA GLY A 254 11.49 -25.78 -1.59
C GLY A 254 11.83 -27.27 -1.50
N LEU A 255 10.86 -28.17 -1.71
CA LEU A 255 11.14 -29.61 -1.79
C LEU A 255 11.91 -29.95 -3.08
N ARG A 256 11.54 -29.35 -4.22
CA ARG A 256 12.27 -29.50 -5.48
C ARG A 256 13.72 -29.05 -5.38
N ALA A 257 13.98 -27.92 -4.70
CA ALA A 257 15.34 -27.46 -4.46
C ALA A 257 16.17 -28.48 -3.65
N GLN A 258 15.58 -29.13 -2.65
CA GLN A 258 16.25 -30.21 -1.91
C GLN A 258 16.52 -31.44 -2.79
N VAL A 259 15.57 -31.82 -3.65
CA VAL A 259 15.73 -32.93 -4.62
C VAL A 259 16.87 -32.64 -5.59
N ALA A 260 16.94 -31.42 -6.12
CA ALA A 260 18.01 -30.98 -7.02
C ALA A 260 19.39 -31.05 -6.35
N GLU A 261 19.50 -30.59 -5.10
CA GLU A 261 20.77 -30.65 -4.37
C GLU A 261 21.17 -32.11 -4.05
N ALA A 262 20.22 -32.99 -3.70
CA ALA A 262 20.48 -34.42 -3.50
C ALA A 262 20.92 -35.15 -4.78
N GLY A 263 20.50 -34.65 -5.95
CA GLY A 263 20.83 -35.18 -7.27
C GLY A 263 22.17 -34.67 -7.84
N LYS A 264 22.75 -33.62 -7.26
CA LYS A 264 23.91 -32.91 -7.80
C LYS A 264 25.16 -33.78 -7.83
N GLY A 265 25.86 -33.77 -8.97
CA GLY A 265 27.12 -34.52 -9.15
C GLY A 265 26.94 -36.03 -9.34
N ARG A 266 25.70 -36.53 -9.40
CA ARG A 266 25.41 -37.95 -9.66
C ARG A 266 25.44 -38.25 -11.16
N ALA A 267 25.88 -39.45 -11.51
CA ALA A 267 25.88 -39.93 -12.89
C ALA A 267 24.44 -40.25 -13.36
N GLU A 268 24.13 -40.04 -14.64
CA GLU A 268 22.80 -40.33 -15.20
C GLU A 268 22.35 -41.79 -15.03
N LYS A 269 23.31 -42.73 -14.96
CA LYS A 269 23.05 -44.17 -14.77
C LYS A 269 22.77 -44.56 -13.32
N ASP A 270 22.91 -43.62 -12.37
CA ASP A 270 22.63 -43.86 -10.96
C ASP A 270 21.11 -44.09 -10.74
N PRO A 271 20.70 -45.24 -10.18
CA PRO A 271 19.30 -45.51 -9.87
C PRO A 271 18.63 -44.46 -8.98
N LEU A 272 19.38 -43.83 -8.06
CA LEU A 272 18.87 -42.76 -7.21
C LEU A 272 18.69 -41.45 -7.98
N HIS A 273 19.58 -41.15 -8.93
CA HIS A 273 19.41 -39.99 -9.82
C HIS A 273 18.08 -40.07 -10.59
N LYS A 274 17.76 -41.25 -11.17
CA LYS A 274 16.49 -41.46 -11.86
C LYS A 274 15.28 -41.29 -10.93
N LYS A 275 15.32 -41.85 -9.71
CA LYS A 275 14.23 -41.72 -8.73
C LYS A 275 14.02 -40.28 -8.28
N LEU A 276 15.10 -39.51 -8.09
CA LEU A 276 15.03 -38.09 -7.77
C LEU A 276 14.42 -37.29 -8.92
N ALA A 277 14.83 -37.56 -10.17
CA ALA A 277 14.27 -36.91 -11.35
C ALA A 277 12.77 -37.24 -11.55
N ASP A 278 12.37 -38.50 -11.38
CA ASP A 278 10.97 -38.93 -11.47
C ASP A 278 10.10 -38.25 -10.40
N PHE A 279 10.64 -38.08 -9.18
CA PHE A 279 9.95 -37.37 -8.09
C PHE A 279 9.87 -35.86 -8.35
N ASP A 280 10.95 -35.23 -8.83
CA ASP A 280 10.95 -33.81 -9.23
C ASP A 280 9.93 -33.54 -10.34
N GLY A 281 9.82 -34.44 -11.33
CA GLY A 281 8.84 -34.33 -12.41
C GLY A 281 7.40 -34.26 -11.89
N LYS A 282 7.03 -35.13 -10.95
CA LYS A 282 5.69 -35.12 -10.31
C LYS A 282 5.45 -33.86 -9.48
N LEU A 283 6.48 -33.35 -8.80
CA LEU A 283 6.40 -32.08 -8.09
C LEU A 283 6.22 -30.91 -9.05
N ASP A 284 6.91 -30.92 -10.19
CA ASP A 284 6.80 -29.88 -11.21
C ASP A 284 5.43 -29.90 -11.91
N GLU A 285 4.84 -31.08 -12.14
CA GLU A 285 3.47 -31.21 -12.64
C GLU A 285 2.45 -30.51 -11.71
N LEU A 286 2.57 -30.70 -10.39
CA LEU A 286 1.73 -30.00 -9.42
C LEU A 286 2.00 -28.49 -9.42
N ARG A 287 3.27 -28.08 -9.46
CA ARG A 287 3.64 -26.67 -9.51
C ARG A 287 3.08 -25.95 -10.74
N ARG A 288 3.10 -26.61 -11.90
CA ARG A 288 2.57 -26.09 -13.18
C ARG A 288 1.05 -25.93 -13.19
N ARG A 289 0.32 -26.56 -12.25
CA ARG A 289 -1.12 -26.32 -12.08
C ARG A 289 -1.41 -25.01 -11.34
N ILE A 290 -0.46 -24.55 -10.51
CA ILE A 290 -0.59 -23.30 -9.75
C ILE A 290 -0.23 -22.10 -10.62
N VAL A 291 0.94 -22.14 -11.28
CA VAL A 291 1.48 -20.98 -12.02
C VAL A 291 1.81 -21.30 -13.47
N ALA A 292 1.61 -20.31 -14.35
CA ALA A 292 2.09 -20.36 -15.72
C ALA A 292 3.62 -20.49 -15.80
N THR A 293 4.09 -21.30 -16.76
CA THR A 293 5.53 -21.55 -16.98
C THR A 293 6.04 -21.11 -18.34
N LYS A 294 5.13 -20.82 -19.29
CA LYS A 294 5.46 -20.34 -20.64
C LYS A 294 5.21 -18.84 -20.77
N GLU A 295 6.16 -18.14 -21.38
CA GLU A 295 5.99 -16.75 -21.78
C GLU A 295 5.03 -16.67 -22.99
N GLY A 296 4.01 -15.82 -22.88
CA GLY A 296 3.10 -15.50 -24.00
C GLY A 296 2.49 -14.09 -23.91
N GLY A 297 2.99 -13.25 -23.01
CA GLY A 297 2.41 -11.92 -22.74
C GLY A 297 0.94 -11.98 -22.26
N ALA A 298 0.30 -10.82 -22.16
CA ALA A 298 -1.04 -10.67 -21.58
C ALA A 298 -2.20 -11.25 -22.42
N ILE A 299 -1.93 -11.81 -23.61
CA ILE A 299 -2.96 -12.25 -24.58
C ILE A 299 -2.79 -13.71 -25.01
N THR A 300 -1.55 -14.19 -25.20
CA THR A 300 -1.28 -15.58 -25.62
C THR A 300 -0.55 -16.40 -24.55
N GLY A 301 -0.51 -15.88 -23.32
CA GLY A 301 0.05 -16.54 -22.16
C GLY A 301 -0.70 -17.80 -21.75
N GLU A 302 0.02 -18.75 -21.16
CA GLU A 302 -0.60 -19.88 -20.45
C GLU A 302 -1.35 -19.34 -19.23
N GLU A 303 -2.60 -19.79 -19.02
CA GLU A 303 -3.39 -19.47 -17.83
C GLU A 303 -3.45 -20.69 -16.91
N ARG A 304 -3.11 -20.48 -15.64
CA ARG A 304 -3.25 -21.46 -14.55
C ARG A 304 -4.07 -20.86 -13.43
N LEU A 305 -4.19 -21.59 -12.31
CA LEU A 305 -4.98 -21.16 -11.17
C LEU A 305 -4.64 -19.72 -10.75
N ARG A 306 -3.35 -19.38 -10.62
CA ARG A 306 -2.90 -18.05 -10.21
C ARG A 306 -3.32 -16.95 -11.17
N GLU A 307 -3.30 -17.20 -12.49
CA GLU A 307 -3.73 -16.22 -13.49
C GLU A 307 -5.25 -15.98 -13.43
N HIS A 308 -6.04 -17.03 -13.23
CA HIS A 308 -7.48 -16.89 -13.02
C HIS A 308 -7.79 -16.18 -11.69
N THR A 309 -7.05 -16.48 -10.62
CA THR A 309 -7.14 -15.79 -9.33
C THR A 309 -6.88 -14.29 -9.50
N ASP A 310 -5.86 -13.88 -10.27
CA ASP A 310 -5.58 -12.46 -10.56
C ASP A 310 -6.69 -11.77 -11.36
N GLN A 311 -7.22 -12.43 -12.40
CA GLN A 311 -8.34 -11.91 -13.18
C GLN A 311 -9.58 -11.68 -12.32
N LEU A 312 -9.96 -12.66 -11.50
CA LEU A 312 -11.10 -12.55 -10.58
C LEU A 312 -10.87 -11.47 -9.52
N TYR A 313 -9.66 -11.41 -8.96
CA TYR A 313 -9.31 -10.39 -7.99
C TYR A 313 -9.41 -8.98 -8.58
N GLY A 314 -8.87 -8.76 -9.78
CA GLY A 314 -9.00 -7.49 -10.50
C GLY A 314 -10.44 -7.12 -10.82
N ALA A 315 -11.26 -8.09 -11.24
CA ALA A 315 -12.69 -7.88 -11.47
C ALA A 315 -13.43 -7.49 -10.18
N LEU A 316 -13.06 -8.06 -9.03
CA LEU A 316 -13.61 -7.65 -7.74
C LEU A 316 -13.13 -6.26 -7.35
N LEU A 317 -11.83 -5.95 -7.48
CA LEU A 317 -11.27 -4.65 -7.06
C LEU A 317 -11.73 -3.48 -7.94
N SER A 318 -12.01 -3.72 -9.22
CA SER A 318 -12.49 -2.67 -10.14
C SER A 318 -13.92 -2.20 -9.88
N TRP A 319 -14.69 -2.94 -9.07
CA TRP A 319 -16.09 -2.63 -8.77
C TRP A 319 -16.36 -2.60 -7.28
N GLU A 320 -16.92 -1.48 -6.82
CA GLU A 320 -17.20 -1.29 -5.40
C GLU A 320 -18.60 -1.77 -4.97
N GLY A 321 -19.48 -2.17 -5.88
CA GLY A 321 -20.80 -2.72 -5.51
C GLY A 321 -20.75 -4.19 -5.05
N PRO A 322 -21.90 -4.80 -4.72
CA PRO A 322 -21.94 -6.18 -4.25
C PRO A 322 -21.43 -7.15 -5.34
N PRO A 323 -20.75 -8.24 -4.96
CA PRO A 323 -20.22 -9.21 -5.91
C PRO A 323 -21.36 -9.98 -6.58
N SER A 324 -21.19 -10.34 -7.85
CA SER A 324 -22.18 -11.17 -8.56
C SER A 324 -22.14 -12.62 -8.07
N ALA A 325 -23.24 -13.36 -8.27
CA ALA A 325 -23.29 -14.79 -7.95
C ALA A 325 -22.18 -15.57 -8.68
N TYR A 326 -21.95 -15.25 -9.96
CA TYR A 326 -20.87 -15.84 -10.75
C TYR A 326 -19.48 -15.60 -10.13
N GLN A 327 -19.19 -14.39 -9.64
CA GLN A 327 -17.93 -14.12 -8.96
C GLN A 327 -17.79 -14.98 -7.69
N ILE A 328 -18.84 -15.10 -6.89
CA ILE A 328 -18.83 -15.92 -5.66
C ILE A 328 -18.62 -17.41 -5.98
N ASP A 329 -19.31 -17.94 -6.99
CA ASP A 329 -19.14 -19.33 -7.41
C ASP A 329 -17.72 -19.58 -7.94
N ASN A 330 -17.14 -18.62 -8.66
CA ASN A 330 -15.78 -18.72 -9.17
C ASN A 330 -14.74 -18.74 -8.04
N ILE A 331 -14.93 -17.95 -6.96
CA ILE A 331 -14.08 -18.04 -5.74
C ILE A 331 -14.12 -19.46 -5.17
N ALA A 332 -15.30 -20.06 -5.08
CA ALA A 332 -15.47 -21.40 -4.53
C ALA A 332 -14.80 -22.46 -5.42
N ALA A 333 -14.94 -22.34 -6.75
CA ALA A 333 -14.30 -23.23 -7.72
C ALA A 333 -12.76 -23.17 -7.62
N MET A 334 -12.17 -21.98 -7.60
CA MET A 334 -10.71 -21.82 -7.48
C MET A 334 -10.17 -22.35 -6.16
N ARG A 335 -10.91 -22.15 -5.06
CA ARG A 335 -10.54 -22.73 -3.76
C ARG A 335 -10.60 -24.26 -3.76
N ALA A 336 -11.58 -24.85 -4.43
CA ALA A 336 -11.63 -26.31 -4.61
C ALA A 336 -10.45 -26.81 -5.44
N GLU A 337 -10.11 -26.14 -6.55
CA GLU A 337 -8.96 -26.49 -7.38
C GLU A 337 -7.64 -26.44 -6.60
N LEU A 338 -7.41 -25.40 -5.78
CA LEU A 338 -6.23 -25.35 -4.93
C LEU A 338 -6.19 -26.50 -3.92
N SER A 339 -7.32 -26.82 -3.32
CA SER A 339 -7.45 -27.93 -2.36
C SER A 339 -7.10 -29.27 -3.00
N ASP A 340 -7.49 -29.49 -4.26
CA ASP A 340 -7.14 -30.69 -5.01
C ASP A 340 -5.64 -30.79 -5.29
N ILE A 341 -4.97 -29.66 -5.55
CA ILE A 341 -3.52 -29.61 -5.75
C ILE A 341 -2.78 -29.91 -4.43
N ASP A 342 -3.19 -29.29 -3.32
CA ASP A 342 -2.58 -29.55 -2.00
C ASP A 342 -2.80 -31.01 -1.56
N ALA A 343 -3.99 -31.56 -1.76
CA ALA A 343 -4.26 -32.98 -1.50
C ALA A 343 -3.38 -33.90 -2.37
N GLY A 344 -3.19 -33.56 -3.65
CA GLY A 344 -2.26 -34.26 -4.53
C GLY A 344 -0.81 -34.20 -4.05
N PHE A 345 -0.35 -33.04 -3.58
CA PHE A 345 0.98 -32.86 -3.00
C PHE A 345 1.16 -33.65 -1.70
N ALA A 346 0.16 -33.64 -0.81
CA ALA A 346 0.17 -34.40 0.42
C ALA A 346 0.21 -35.92 0.15
N ALA A 347 -0.59 -36.41 -0.80
CA ALA A 347 -0.59 -37.82 -1.18
C ALA A 347 0.75 -38.25 -1.82
N LEU A 348 1.31 -37.42 -2.71
CA LEU A 348 2.61 -37.68 -3.34
C LEU A 348 3.73 -37.77 -2.30
N THR A 349 3.80 -36.80 -1.40
CA THR A 349 4.84 -36.77 -0.36
C THR A 349 4.67 -37.90 0.65
N ALA A 350 3.45 -38.23 1.09
CA ALA A 350 3.22 -39.36 1.98
C ALA A 350 3.62 -40.70 1.34
N ARG A 351 3.40 -40.87 0.03
CA ARG A 351 3.70 -42.12 -0.67
C ARG A 351 5.17 -42.29 -1.01
N GLU A 352 5.84 -41.26 -1.52
CA GLU A 352 7.16 -41.41 -2.16
C GLU A 352 8.32 -40.89 -1.31
N LEU A 353 8.08 -39.91 -0.43
CA LEU A 353 9.13 -39.29 0.38
C LEU A 353 9.78 -40.26 1.38
N PRO A 354 9.05 -41.15 2.10
CA PRO A 354 9.68 -42.08 3.05
C PRO A 354 10.65 -43.07 2.38
N ALA A 355 10.25 -43.60 1.21
CA ALA A 355 11.08 -44.52 0.44
C ALA A 355 12.33 -43.83 -0.11
N LEU A 356 12.19 -42.60 -0.58
CA LEU A 356 13.30 -41.79 -1.09
C LEU A 356 14.28 -41.40 0.03
N ASN A 357 13.78 -41.01 1.20
CA ASN A 357 14.60 -40.71 2.37
C ASN A 357 15.36 -41.93 2.89
N SER A 358 14.76 -43.12 2.85
CA SER A 358 15.44 -44.35 3.21
C SER A 358 16.62 -44.67 2.28
N LEU A 359 16.52 -44.31 1.00
CA LEU A 359 17.63 -44.46 0.04
C LEU A 359 18.73 -43.41 0.29
N LEU A 360 18.35 -42.16 0.52
CA LEU A 360 19.30 -41.09 0.83
C LEU A 360 20.10 -41.38 2.12
N GLN A 361 19.44 -41.87 3.16
CA GLN A 361 20.10 -42.27 4.41
C GLN A 361 21.10 -43.41 4.22
N LYS A 362 20.78 -44.42 3.38
CA LYS A 362 21.71 -45.52 3.07
C LYS A 362 22.99 -45.05 2.41
N GLU A 363 22.93 -43.93 1.69
CA GLU A 363 24.08 -43.31 1.04
C GLU A 363 24.71 -42.17 1.88
N GLY A 364 24.30 -42.01 3.14
CA GLY A 364 24.84 -40.99 4.05
C GLY A 364 24.44 -39.55 3.67
N LEU A 365 23.41 -39.37 2.86
CA LEU A 365 22.92 -38.05 2.44
C LEU A 365 21.84 -37.49 3.38
N LYS A 366 21.70 -36.17 3.33
CA LYS A 366 20.63 -35.44 4.01
C LYS A 366 19.26 -35.86 3.48
N THR A 367 18.33 -36.14 4.39
CA THR A 367 16.93 -36.45 4.05
C THR A 367 16.18 -35.21 3.58
N LEU A 368 15.25 -35.44 2.66
CA LEU A 368 14.31 -34.45 2.16
C LEU A 368 13.18 -34.25 3.19
N THR A 369 12.79 -33.00 3.41
CA THR A 369 11.69 -32.64 4.32
C THR A 369 10.75 -31.65 3.64
N VAL A 370 9.45 -31.84 3.83
CA VAL A 370 8.46 -30.86 3.36
C VAL A 370 8.68 -29.56 4.12
N PRO A 371 9.01 -28.43 3.44
CA PRO A 371 9.19 -27.16 4.11
C PRO A 371 7.93 -26.78 4.89
N THR A 372 8.10 -26.18 6.07
CA THR A 372 7.01 -25.56 6.80
C THR A 372 6.78 -24.17 6.20
N PRO A 373 5.52 -23.72 6.02
CA PRO A 373 5.28 -22.32 5.68
C PRO A 373 5.89 -21.42 6.76
N GLY A 374 6.76 -20.49 6.40
CA GLY A 374 7.09 -19.36 7.26
C GLY A 374 5.84 -18.51 7.48
N ALA A 375 5.85 -17.65 8.51
CA ALA A 375 4.73 -16.77 8.85
C ALA A 375 4.26 -15.90 7.65
N ASP A 376 5.14 -15.67 6.68
CA ASP A 376 4.92 -14.86 5.47
C ASP A 376 4.88 -15.71 4.18
N GLY A 377 4.68 -17.02 4.28
CA GLY A 377 4.60 -17.92 3.12
C GLY A 377 5.94 -18.24 2.43
N GLN A 378 7.08 -17.76 2.95
CA GLN A 378 8.41 -18.17 2.48
C GLN A 378 8.92 -19.42 3.20
N PRO A 379 9.69 -20.30 2.53
CA PRO A 379 10.54 -21.27 3.22
C PRO A 379 11.66 -20.54 3.95
N ASP A 380 12.00 -21.00 5.16
CA ASP A 380 13.03 -20.42 6.01
C ASP A 380 14.42 -20.46 5.31
N ALA A 381 14.80 -19.35 4.68
CA ALA A 381 16.09 -19.17 4.03
C ALA A 381 16.54 -17.71 4.15
N GLY A 382 17.65 -17.51 4.86
CA GLY A 382 18.29 -16.21 5.01
C GLY A 382 18.78 -15.60 3.69
N ALA A 383 19.10 -14.30 3.79
CA ALA A 383 19.57 -13.38 2.75
C ALA A 383 18.46 -12.58 2.04
N HIS A 384 18.19 -11.41 2.61
CA HIS A 384 17.49 -10.31 1.95
C HIS A 384 18.21 -9.89 0.67
N GLY A 385 17.44 -9.78 -0.43
CA GLY A 385 17.90 -9.23 -1.69
C GLY A 385 16.77 -8.61 -2.49
N GLY A 386 16.73 -7.27 -2.51
CA GLY A 386 16.31 -6.47 -3.66
C GLY A 386 14.85 -6.57 -4.12
N GLY A 387 13.93 -5.97 -3.37
CA GLY A 387 12.62 -5.56 -3.92
C GLY A 387 12.80 -4.34 -4.81
N GLY A 388 12.62 -4.53 -6.12
CA GLY A 388 12.68 -3.48 -7.13
C GLY A 388 11.58 -2.43 -6.94
N ASP A 389 11.98 -1.17 -7.09
CA ASP A 389 11.10 0.00 -7.10
C ASP A 389 10.08 -0.10 -8.24
N ILE A 390 8.85 -0.51 -7.93
CA ILE A 390 7.70 -0.30 -8.79
C ILE A 390 7.11 1.06 -8.40
N ALA A 391 7.38 2.04 -9.26
CA ALA A 391 6.96 3.42 -9.10
C ALA A 391 5.43 3.55 -9.17
N GLY A 392 4.80 3.63 -8.00
CA GLY A 392 3.40 4.01 -7.85
C GLY A 392 3.22 4.80 -6.55
N GLY A 393 3.03 6.11 -6.66
CA GLY A 393 2.46 6.93 -5.58
C GLY A 393 3.29 7.12 -4.30
N ARG A 394 4.63 7.18 -4.35
CA ARG A 394 5.40 7.59 -3.16
C ARG A 394 4.99 9.00 -2.74
N SER A 395 4.43 9.10 -1.54
CA SER A 395 3.92 10.31 -0.91
C SER A 395 4.86 11.50 -1.08
N GLU A 396 4.44 12.53 -1.82
CA GLU A 396 5.04 13.84 -1.69
C GLU A 396 4.75 14.36 -0.29
N LEU A 397 5.75 14.26 0.58
CA LEU A 397 5.73 14.87 1.90
C LEU A 397 5.64 16.39 1.71
N GLN A 398 4.42 16.95 1.73
CA GLN A 398 4.23 18.38 1.81
C GLN A 398 4.61 18.82 3.22
N ASN A 399 5.81 19.39 3.31
CA ASN A 399 6.42 19.78 4.57
C ASN A 399 6.03 21.21 4.93
N LEU A 400 5.31 21.36 6.02
CA LEU A 400 5.02 22.66 6.61
C LEU A 400 6.13 22.94 7.65
N ARG A 401 7.18 23.62 7.19
CA ARG A 401 8.29 24.07 8.03
C ARG A 401 7.85 25.31 8.81
N LEU A 402 7.16 25.09 9.93
CA LEU A 402 6.50 26.18 10.65
C LEU A 402 7.41 26.94 11.63
N TRP A 403 8.63 26.48 11.89
CA TRP A 403 9.56 27.21 12.75
C TRP A 403 11.00 26.90 12.34
N ASN A 404 11.90 27.88 12.47
CA ASN A 404 13.32 27.66 12.70
C ASN A 404 13.65 28.11 14.11
#